data_AF-A0A2B7GW57-F1
#
_entry.id   AF-A0A2B7GW57-F1
#
_cell.length_a   1.000
_cell.length_b   1.000
_cell.length_c   1.000
_cell.angle_alpha   90.00
_cell.angle_beta   90.00
_cell.angle_gamma   90.00
#
_symmetry.space_group_name_H-M   'P 1'
#
loop_
_entity.id
_entity.type
_entity.pdbx_description
1 polymer ?
#
loop_
_entity_poly.entity_id
_entity_poly.type
_entity_poly.pdbx_seq_one_letter_code
_entity_poly.pdbx_strand_id
1 'polypeptide(L)'
;MTDWFPSREWLESYRANLNEDDAYAAESDGWGVDFDGDFRFVLTRLPLEETALGDLPDDLTADLSDRIDALGDDEFDRLRETATPAFEARLESAECDGDDGDRERFRRALSGVALADVPDVAWPALEDQIRGDLDSLLAQLETYVVDDSRVHAHLELEDGVCRRAQLVEDPSARDVGFELEAPYETWTDLLEGADVIESVMSNEMALEGSVTRVIHYGDAAAAMGDVAGETDARYLF
;
A
#
# COMPACT_ATOMS: atom_id res chain seq x y z
N MET A 1 5.26 -5.64 -13.00
CA MET A 1 4.32 -5.13 -12.01
C MET A 1 4.93 -3.83 -11.53
N THR A 2 4.14 -2.78 -11.48
CA THR A 2 4.64 -1.46 -11.08
C THR A 2 4.79 -1.41 -9.55
N ASP A 3 5.87 -0.80 -9.05
CA ASP A 3 6.17 -0.72 -7.62
C ASP A 3 5.32 0.36 -6.93
N TRP A 4 4.07 0.02 -6.60
CA TRP A 4 3.16 0.89 -5.87
C TRP A 4 3.46 0.83 -4.38
N PHE A 5 3.59 1.96 -3.70
CA PHE A 5 3.73 2.02 -2.26
C PHE A 5 2.35 1.97 -1.59
N PRO A 6 2.12 1.15 -0.53
CA PRO A 6 3.04 0.23 0.16
C PRO A 6 2.81 -1.25 -0.22
N SER A 7 2.83 -1.59 -1.51
CA SER A 7 2.58 -2.95 -1.99
C SER A 7 3.74 -3.91 -1.69
N ARG A 8 3.45 -5.21 -1.82
CA ARG A 8 4.46 -6.27 -1.71
C ARG A 8 5.57 -6.12 -2.73
N GLU A 9 5.22 -5.75 -3.95
CA GLU A 9 6.17 -5.55 -5.05
C GLU A 9 7.17 -4.45 -4.70
N TRP A 10 6.69 -3.31 -4.17
CA TRP A 10 7.58 -2.25 -3.71
C TRP A 10 8.52 -2.72 -2.58
N LEU A 11 8.02 -3.49 -1.61
CA LEU A 11 8.87 -4.05 -0.53
C LEU A 11 9.93 -5.03 -1.06
N GLU A 12 9.61 -5.80 -2.10
CA GLU A 12 10.57 -6.69 -2.77
C GLU A 12 11.66 -5.88 -3.47
N SER A 13 11.29 -4.79 -4.15
CA SER A 13 12.22 -3.86 -4.79
C SER A 13 13.10 -3.13 -3.76
N TYR A 14 12.52 -2.63 -2.68
CA TYR A 14 13.26 -2.00 -1.57
C TYR A 14 14.29 -2.95 -0.97
N ARG A 15 13.91 -4.21 -0.71
CA ARG A 15 14.85 -5.23 -0.21
C ARG A 15 15.96 -5.51 -1.21
N ALA A 16 15.67 -5.56 -2.51
CA ALA A 16 16.70 -5.80 -3.51
C ALA A 16 17.73 -4.65 -3.49
N ASN A 17 17.26 -3.41 -3.52
CA ASN A 17 18.10 -2.22 -3.49
C ASN A 17 18.94 -2.14 -2.20
N LEU A 18 18.33 -2.45 -1.05
CA LEU A 18 19.03 -2.44 0.25
C LEU A 18 20.17 -3.45 0.32
N ASN A 19 20.02 -4.60 -0.34
CA ASN A 19 21.09 -5.61 -0.43
C ASN A 19 22.15 -5.30 -1.50
N GLU A 20 21.88 -4.34 -2.38
CA GLU A 20 22.82 -3.86 -3.40
C GLU A 20 23.58 -2.60 -2.95
N ASP A 21 23.14 -1.95 -1.86
CA ASP A 21 23.75 -0.74 -1.34
C ASP A 21 24.98 -1.03 -0.46
N ASP A 22 26.16 -0.61 -0.94
CA ASP A 22 27.44 -0.80 -0.26
C ASP A 22 27.52 0.00 1.05
N ALA A 23 26.86 1.17 1.13
CA ALA A 23 26.87 2.01 2.32
C ALA A 23 26.10 1.34 3.46
N TYR A 24 24.87 0.90 3.21
CA TYR A 24 24.06 0.14 4.14
C TYR A 24 24.80 -1.11 4.63
N ALA A 25 25.37 -1.90 3.71
CA ALA A 25 26.09 -3.12 4.08
C ALA A 25 27.28 -2.85 5.03
N ALA A 26 27.98 -1.72 4.83
CA ALA A 26 29.11 -1.33 5.68
C ALA A 26 28.66 -0.79 7.04
N GLU A 27 27.65 0.08 7.06
CA GLU A 27 27.20 0.74 8.29
C GLU A 27 26.36 -0.17 9.20
N SER A 28 25.77 -1.24 8.64
CA SER A 28 24.98 -2.23 9.39
C SER A 28 25.73 -3.52 9.77
N ASP A 29 27.08 -3.51 9.69
CA ASP A 29 27.93 -4.58 10.21
C ASP A 29 27.64 -4.81 11.71
N GLY A 30 27.34 -6.05 12.08
CA GLY A 30 26.95 -6.41 13.45
C GLY A 30 25.51 -6.04 13.85
N TRP A 31 24.72 -5.39 12.99
CA TRP A 31 23.29 -5.18 13.25
C TRP A 31 22.55 -6.53 13.27
N GLY A 32 21.67 -6.75 14.25
CA GLY A 32 20.98 -8.03 14.41
C GLY A 32 21.89 -9.19 14.86
N VAL A 33 23.18 -8.94 15.13
CA VAL A 33 24.09 -9.94 15.69
C VAL A 33 24.02 -9.86 17.21
N ASP A 34 23.68 -10.98 17.86
CA ASP A 34 23.46 -11.09 19.31
C ASP A 34 22.26 -10.27 19.86
N PHE A 35 21.40 -9.76 18.98
CA PHE A 35 20.10 -9.19 19.33
C PHE A 35 19.11 -9.32 18.17
N ASP A 36 17.83 -9.14 18.46
CA ASP A 36 16.81 -9.08 17.41
C ASP A 36 16.93 -7.76 16.64
N GLY A 37 17.40 -7.82 15.40
CA GLY A 37 17.57 -6.69 14.50
C GLY A 37 16.35 -6.41 13.62
N ASP A 38 15.30 -7.21 13.75
CA ASP A 38 14.14 -7.11 12.88
C ASP A 38 13.37 -5.83 13.15
N PHE A 39 12.85 -5.25 12.05
CA PHE A 39 11.93 -4.13 12.10
C PHE A 39 10.52 -4.57 11.75
N ARG A 40 9.55 -4.01 12.47
CA ARG A 40 8.19 -3.87 11.99
C ARG A 40 7.95 -2.42 11.58
N PHE A 41 7.61 -2.20 10.32
CA PHE A 41 7.08 -0.93 9.87
C PHE A 41 5.56 -0.96 10.00
N VAL A 42 5.02 0.10 10.60
CA VAL A 42 3.58 0.26 10.82
C VAL A 42 3.15 1.55 10.12
N LEU A 43 2.45 1.38 9.01
CA LEU A 43 1.81 2.48 8.30
C LEU A 43 0.41 2.64 8.87
N THR A 44 0.08 3.84 9.32
CA THR A 44 -1.23 4.15 9.90
C THR A 44 -1.95 5.18 9.05
N ARG A 45 -3.27 5.29 9.22
CA ARG A 45 -4.10 6.30 8.55
C ARG A 45 -4.00 6.21 7.02
N LEU A 46 -4.05 5.01 6.46
CA LEU A 46 -4.22 4.89 5.01
C LEU A 46 -5.56 5.55 4.63
N PRO A 47 -5.59 6.45 3.63
CA PRO A 47 -6.79 7.23 3.28
C PRO A 47 -7.78 6.40 2.43
N LEU A 48 -8.08 5.17 2.85
CA LEU A 48 -8.94 4.22 2.14
C LEU A 48 -10.41 4.64 2.11
N GLU A 49 -10.85 5.38 3.13
CA GLU A 49 -12.22 5.90 3.22
C GLU A 49 -12.41 7.16 2.37
N GLU A 50 -11.33 7.93 2.18
CA GLU A 50 -11.36 9.22 1.47
C GLU A 50 -10.98 9.08 -0.01
N THR A 51 -10.19 8.06 -0.35
CA THR A 51 -9.76 7.78 -1.72
C THR A 51 -10.79 6.91 -2.41
N ALA A 52 -11.38 7.42 -3.48
CA ALA A 52 -12.26 6.63 -4.32
C ALA A 52 -11.46 5.82 -5.36
N LEU A 53 -12.05 4.74 -5.85
CA LEU A 53 -11.48 3.90 -6.89
C LEU A 53 -11.10 4.71 -8.15
N GLY A 54 -11.86 5.77 -8.45
CA GLY A 54 -11.59 6.68 -9.56
C GLY A 54 -10.50 7.72 -9.29
N ASP A 55 -10.10 7.92 -8.03
CA ASP A 55 -8.97 8.79 -7.66
C ASP A 55 -7.63 8.06 -7.79
N LEU A 56 -7.66 6.73 -7.91
CA LEU A 56 -6.47 5.94 -8.17
C LEU A 56 -5.84 6.34 -9.52
N PRO A 57 -4.50 6.24 -9.63
CA PRO A 57 -3.77 6.55 -10.85
C PRO A 57 -4.33 5.84 -12.10
N ASP A 58 -4.35 6.56 -13.22
CA ASP A 58 -4.92 6.09 -14.49
C ASP A 58 -4.33 4.74 -14.94
N ASP A 59 -3.04 4.48 -14.68
CA ASP A 59 -2.38 3.20 -14.99
C ASP A 59 -3.08 1.99 -14.33
N LEU A 60 -3.82 2.18 -13.23
CA LEU A 60 -4.57 1.13 -12.53
C LEU A 60 -6.03 1.06 -12.99
N THR A 61 -6.64 2.19 -13.29
CA THR A 61 -8.10 2.30 -13.50
C THR A 61 -8.49 2.30 -14.97
N ALA A 62 -7.57 2.63 -15.88
CA ALA A 62 -7.83 2.67 -17.32
C ALA A 62 -8.24 1.29 -17.85
N ASP A 63 -7.51 0.23 -17.48
CA ASP A 63 -7.82 -1.14 -17.92
C ASP A 63 -9.24 -1.57 -17.51
N LEU A 64 -9.65 -1.26 -16.28
CA LEU A 64 -11.00 -1.56 -15.80
C LEU A 64 -12.06 -0.81 -16.62
N SER A 65 -11.84 0.49 -16.85
CA SER A 65 -12.75 1.34 -17.60
C SER A 65 -12.90 0.90 -19.05
N ASP A 66 -11.79 0.58 -19.70
CA ASP A 66 -11.73 0.07 -21.08
C ASP A 66 -12.45 -1.28 -21.21
N ARG A 67 -12.31 -2.16 -20.21
CA ARG A 67 -13.00 -3.45 -20.21
C ARG A 67 -14.50 -3.30 -20.06
N ILE A 68 -14.97 -2.39 -19.19
CA ILE A 68 -16.39 -2.07 -19.06
C ILE A 68 -16.94 -1.49 -20.37
N ASP A 69 -16.14 -0.68 -21.09
CA ASP A 69 -16.54 -0.13 -22.40
C ASP A 69 -16.64 -1.19 -23.48
N ALA A 70 -15.73 -2.16 -23.43
CA ALA A 70 -15.67 -3.24 -24.40
C ALA A 70 -16.81 -4.27 -24.27
N LEU A 71 -17.54 -4.30 -23.15
CA LEU A 71 -18.67 -5.21 -22.96
C LEU A 71 -19.77 -4.94 -24.00
N GLY A 72 -20.39 -6.00 -24.54
CA GLY A 72 -21.63 -5.85 -25.31
C GLY A 72 -22.81 -5.43 -24.41
N ASP A 73 -23.88 -4.91 -24.99
CA ASP A 73 -25.05 -4.44 -24.21
C ASP A 73 -25.64 -5.56 -23.35
N ASP A 74 -25.83 -6.76 -23.91
CA ASP A 74 -26.32 -7.92 -23.17
C ASP A 74 -25.37 -8.36 -22.03
N GLU A 75 -24.07 -8.11 -22.15
CA GLU A 75 -23.08 -8.45 -21.12
C GLU A 75 -23.06 -7.41 -20.01
N PHE A 76 -23.15 -6.14 -20.39
CA PHE A 76 -23.27 -5.02 -19.47
C PHE A 76 -24.57 -5.09 -18.64
N ASP A 77 -25.69 -5.44 -19.27
CA ASP A 77 -26.96 -5.65 -18.56
C ASP A 77 -26.85 -6.76 -17.51
N ARG A 78 -26.23 -7.90 -17.86
CA ARG A 78 -26.01 -9.00 -16.90
C ARG A 78 -25.07 -8.61 -15.77
N LEU A 79 -24.02 -7.85 -16.07
CA LEU A 79 -23.10 -7.32 -15.06
C LEU A 79 -23.89 -6.50 -14.04
N ARG A 80 -24.74 -5.58 -14.51
CA ARG A 80 -25.54 -4.68 -13.68
C ARG A 80 -26.64 -5.41 -12.89
N GLU A 81 -27.32 -6.39 -13.49
CA GLU A 81 -28.40 -7.17 -12.85
C GLU A 81 -27.91 -8.05 -11.69
N THR A 82 -26.60 -8.31 -11.61
CA THR A 82 -25.97 -9.11 -10.56
C THR A 82 -25.29 -8.26 -9.48
N ALA A 83 -25.44 -6.95 -9.55
CA ALA A 83 -24.86 -6.01 -8.60
C ALA A 83 -25.36 -6.26 -7.17
N THR A 84 -24.53 -5.92 -6.19
CA THR A 84 -24.95 -5.98 -4.79
C THR A 84 -25.97 -4.88 -4.50
N PRO A 85 -26.88 -5.06 -3.51
CA PRO A 85 -27.81 -4.00 -3.11
C PRO A 85 -27.11 -2.71 -2.68
N ALA A 86 -25.90 -2.82 -2.12
CA ALA A 86 -25.08 -1.68 -1.74
C ALA A 86 -24.64 -0.88 -2.97
N PHE A 87 -24.18 -1.56 -4.03
CA PHE A 87 -23.83 -0.91 -5.29
C PHE A 87 -25.07 -0.36 -6.03
N GLU A 88 -26.19 -1.10 -6.03
CA GLU A 88 -27.45 -0.64 -6.64
C GLU A 88 -27.91 0.69 -6.02
N ALA A 89 -27.88 0.81 -4.69
CA ALA A 89 -28.24 2.05 -4.01
C ALA A 89 -27.33 3.23 -4.40
N ARG A 90 -26.03 2.98 -4.66
CA ARG A 90 -25.09 4.00 -5.18
C ARG A 90 -25.44 4.37 -6.62
N LEU A 91 -25.72 3.38 -7.48
CA LEU A 91 -26.12 3.61 -8.87
C LEU A 91 -27.40 4.46 -8.97
N GLU A 92 -28.36 4.24 -8.09
CA GLU A 92 -29.60 5.05 -8.00
C GLU A 92 -29.34 6.48 -7.52
N SER A 93 -28.34 6.66 -6.66
CA SER A 93 -27.98 7.97 -6.08
C SER A 93 -27.04 8.79 -6.96
N ALA A 94 -26.37 8.16 -7.93
CA ALA A 94 -25.48 8.83 -8.86
C ALA A 94 -26.26 9.83 -9.72
N GLU A 95 -25.88 11.11 -9.62
CA GLU A 95 -26.49 12.19 -10.39
C GLU A 95 -26.37 11.92 -11.90
N CYS A 96 -27.44 12.24 -12.63
CA CYS A 96 -27.50 12.09 -14.08
C CYS A 96 -27.49 13.47 -14.70
N ASP A 97 -26.38 13.84 -15.34
CA ASP A 97 -26.30 15.11 -16.05
C ASP A 97 -26.83 14.94 -17.49
N GLY A 98 -28.15 14.80 -17.62
CA GLY A 98 -28.82 14.80 -18.94
C GLY A 98 -29.04 13.40 -19.53
N ASP A 99 -28.58 13.18 -20.77
CA ASP A 99 -28.72 11.94 -21.56
C ASP A 99 -27.50 11.01 -21.37
N ASP A 100 -26.94 10.98 -20.15
CA ASP A 100 -25.87 10.03 -19.83
C ASP A 100 -26.44 8.61 -19.92
N GLY A 101 -25.85 7.80 -20.79
CA GLY A 101 -26.23 6.40 -20.93
C GLY A 101 -25.96 5.60 -19.65
N ASP A 102 -26.64 4.47 -19.48
CA ASP A 102 -26.53 3.62 -18.29
C ASP A 102 -25.08 3.23 -17.94
N ARG A 103 -24.20 3.12 -18.96
CA ARG A 103 -22.76 2.85 -18.79
C ARG A 103 -22.00 3.98 -18.10
N GLU A 104 -22.29 5.22 -18.47
CA GLU A 104 -21.62 6.38 -17.88
C GLU A 104 -22.02 6.54 -16.42
N ARG A 105 -23.31 6.34 -16.13
CA ARG A 105 -23.80 6.31 -14.74
C ARG A 105 -23.12 5.20 -13.94
N PHE A 106 -22.99 4.00 -14.52
CA PHE A 106 -22.30 2.88 -13.89
C PHE A 106 -20.83 3.19 -13.59
N ARG A 107 -20.11 3.79 -14.54
CA ARG A 107 -18.72 4.25 -14.30
C ARG A 107 -18.65 5.23 -13.16
N ARG A 108 -19.48 6.27 -13.18
CA ARG A 108 -19.49 7.28 -12.12
C ARG A 108 -19.77 6.67 -10.75
N ALA A 109 -20.72 5.73 -10.68
CA ALA A 109 -21.03 5.02 -9.45
C ALA A 109 -19.84 4.17 -8.97
N LEU A 110 -19.15 3.49 -9.88
CA LEU A 110 -17.97 2.66 -9.59
C LEU A 110 -16.74 3.49 -9.20
N SER A 111 -16.42 4.53 -9.96
CA SER A 111 -15.32 5.46 -9.68
C SER A 111 -15.49 6.19 -8.36
N GLY A 112 -16.74 6.41 -7.91
CA GLY A 112 -17.03 7.03 -6.62
C GLY A 112 -17.04 6.06 -5.43
N VAL A 113 -16.67 4.78 -5.59
CA VAL A 113 -16.56 3.81 -4.49
C VAL A 113 -15.29 4.10 -3.69
N ALA A 114 -15.40 4.37 -2.39
CA ALA A 114 -14.23 4.46 -1.51
C ALA A 114 -13.52 3.10 -1.47
N LEU A 115 -12.19 3.09 -1.44
CA LEU A 115 -11.43 1.83 -1.44
C LEU A 115 -11.80 0.92 -0.26
N ALA A 116 -12.13 1.49 0.90
CA ALA A 116 -12.63 0.76 2.06
C ALA A 116 -13.99 0.07 1.81
N ASP A 117 -14.84 0.62 0.93
CA ASP A 117 -16.15 0.07 0.60
C ASP A 117 -16.09 -1.00 -0.51
N VAL A 118 -14.96 -1.13 -1.22
CA VAL A 118 -14.83 -2.03 -2.38
C VAL A 118 -15.26 -3.47 -2.06
N PRO A 119 -14.84 -4.11 -0.95
CA PRO A 119 -15.25 -5.48 -0.64
C PRO A 119 -16.77 -5.65 -0.45
N ASP A 120 -17.46 -4.60 0.02
CA ASP A 120 -18.91 -4.65 0.26
C ASP A 120 -19.73 -4.40 -1.02
N VAL A 121 -19.14 -3.70 -1.99
CA VAL A 121 -19.81 -3.34 -3.24
C VAL A 121 -19.35 -4.17 -4.44
N ALA A 122 -18.23 -4.90 -4.35
CA ALA A 122 -17.75 -5.81 -5.39
C ALA A 122 -18.62 -7.07 -5.45
N TRP A 123 -18.77 -7.61 -6.65
CA TRP A 123 -19.48 -8.87 -6.88
C TRP A 123 -18.77 -9.69 -7.96
N PRO A 124 -18.99 -11.01 -8.05
CA PRO A 124 -18.22 -11.88 -8.94
C PRO A 124 -18.15 -11.43 -10.41
N ALA A 125 -19.24 -10.87 -10.94
CA ALA A 125 -19.24 -10.40 -12.33
C ALA A 125 -18.41 -9.13 -12.53
N LEU A 126 -18.32 -8.26 -11.52
CA LEU A 126 -17.44 -7.09 -11.51
C LEU A 126 -15.98 -7.51 -11.27
N GLU A 127 -15.73 -8.42 -10.33
CA GLU A 127 -14.40 -8.99 -10.07
C GLU A 127 -13.79 -9.60 -11.35
N ASP A 128 -14.60 -10.25 -12.18
CA ASP A 128 -14.15 -10.72 -13.49
C ASP A 128 -13.64 -9.60 -14.42
N GLN A 129 -14.10 -8.36 -14.21
CA GLN A 129 -13.66 -7.15 -14.91
C GLN A 129 -12.42 -6.47 -14.28
N ILE A 130 -12.10 -6.75 -13.02
CA ILE A 130 -10.89 -6.27 -12.35
C ILE A 130 -9.74 -7.25 -12.65
N ARG A 131 -8.62 -6.76 -13.20
CA ARG A 131 -7.45 -7.60 -13.58
C ARG A 131 -6.15 -6.83 -13.37
N GLY A 132 -5.05 -7.58 -13.47
CA GLY A 132 -3.71 -7.01 -13.54
C GLY A 132 -3.28 -6.39 -12.23
N ASP A 133 -2.61 -5.24 -12.33
CA ASP A 133 -2.05 -4.55 -11.17
C ASP A 133 -3.17 -4.10 -10.21
N LEU A 134 -4.34 -3.65 -10.71
CA LEU A 134 -5.47 -3.25 -9.86
C LEU A 134 -6.05 -4.42 -9.03
N ASP A 135 -6.22 -5.59 -9.64
CA ASP A 135 -6.69 -6.80 -8.94
C ASP A 135 -5.72 -7.21 -7.82
N SER A 136 -4.42 -7.24 -8.13
CA SER A 136 -3.38 -7.54 -7.15
C SER A 136 -3.40 -6.54 -5.99
N LEU A 137 -3.49 -5.24 -6.28
CA LEU A 137 -3.48 -4.20 -5.26
C LEU A 137 -4.72 -4.25 -4.36
N LEU A 138 -5.92 -4.40 -4.93
CA LEU A 138 -7.15 -4.49 -4.13
C LEU A 138 -7.11 -5.73 -3.22
N ALA A 139 -6.66 -6.88 -3.73
CA ALA A 139 -6.49 -8.08 -2.92
C ALA A 139 -5.46 -7.89 -1.80
N GLN A 140 -4.37 -7.17 -2.06
CA GLN A 140 -3.37 -6.84 -1.03
C GLN A 140 -3.96 -5.91 0.04
N LEU A 141 -4.69 -4.86 -0.35
CA LEU A 141 -5.35 -3.98 0.61
C LEU A 141 -6.35 -4.76 1.48
N GLU A 142 -7.19 -5.58 0.89
CA GLU A 142 -8.16 -6.40 1.64
C GLU A 142 -7.48 -7.38 2.61
N THR A 143 -6.34 -7.95 2.21
CA THR A 143 -5.63 -8.97 3.00
C THR A 143 -4.79 -8.38 4.12
N TYR A 144 -4.11 -7.26 3.87
CA TYR A 144 -3.06 -6.74 4.77
C TYR A 144 -3.46 -5.48 5.53
N VAL A 145 -4.57 -4.83 5.17
CA VAL A 145 -5.10 -3.71 5.95
C VAL A 145 -5.84 -4.26 7.17
N VAL A 146 -5.36 -3.89 8.35
CA VAL A 146 -5.92 -4.27 9.65
C VAL A 146 -6.27 -3.03 10.47
N ASP A 147 -7.07 -3.23 11.53
CA ASP A 147 -7.30 -2.28 12.64
C ASP A 147 -7.32 -0.77 12.26
N ASP A 148 -8.42 -0.29 11.67
CA ASP A 148 -8.62 1.12 11.28
C ASP A 148 -7.53 1.65 10.31
N SER A 149 -7.41 1.03 9.12
CA SER A 149 -6.54 1.50 8.02
C SER A 149 -5.05 1.48 8.35
N ARG A 150 -4.57 0.36 8.90
CA ARG A 150 -3.15 0.11 9.19
C ARG A 150 -2.58 -1.01 8.34
N VAL A 151 -1.33 -0.89 7.95
CA VAL A 151 -0.58 -1.93 7.23
C VAL A 151 0.73 -2.20 7.97
N HIS A 152 1.07 -3.47 8.14
CA HIS A 152 2.30 -3.89 8.79
C HIS A 152 3.24 -4.55 7.78
N ALA A 153 4.50 -4.12 7.77
CA ALA A 153 5.58 -4.78 7.04
C ALA A 153 6.63 -5.30 8.02
N HIS A 154 7.18 -6.48 7.74
CA HIS A 154 8.26 -7.09 8.51
C HIS A 154 9.53 -7.14 7.69
N LEU A 155 10.62 -6.67 8.29
CA LEU A 155 11.96 -6.66 7.73
C LEU A 155 12.88 -7.48 8.62
N GLU A 156 13.44 -8.55 8.05
CA GLU A 156 14.44 -9.41 8.71
C GLU A 156 15.83 -8.89 8.34
N LEU A 157 16.52 -8.24 9.29
CA LEU A 157 17.83 -7.62 9.08
C LEU A 157 18.89 -8.29 9.94
N GLU A 158 19.94 -8.80 9.32
CA GLU A 158 21.07 -9.39 10.03
C GLU A 158 22.37 -9.14 9.26
N ASP A 159 23.33 -8.50 9.94
CA ASP A 159 24.73 -8.36 9.54
C ASP A 159 24.92 -7.85 8.10
N GLY A 160 24.42 -6.66 7.81
CA GLY A 160 24.54 -6.08 6.46
C GLY A 160 23.46 -6.50 5.46
N VAL A 161 22.56 -7.43 5.83
CA VAL A 161 21.68 -8.09 4.86
C VAL A 161 20.21 -8.04 5.26
N CYS A 162 19.37 -7.62 4.32
CA CYS A 162 17.91 -7.74 4.40
C CYS A 162 17.46 -9.10 3.84
N ARG A 163 17.18 -10.04 4.73
CA ARG A 163 16.80 -11.42 4.41
C ARG A 163 15.36 -11.53 3.93
N ARG A 164 14.49 -10.67 4.42
CA ARG A 164 13.06 -10.66 4.11
C ARG A 164 12.51 -9.26 4.27
N ALA A 165 11.64 -8.84 3.36
CA ALA A 165 10.79 -7.66 3.48
C ALA A 165 9.43 -8.06 2.92
N GLN A 166 8.37 -7.99 3.73
CA GLN A 166 7.04 -8.40 3.30
C GLN A 166 5.93 -7.76 4.14
N LEU A 167 4.73 -7.67 3.57
CA LEU A 167 3.52 -7.39 4.32
C LEU A 167 3.15 -8.55 5.26
N VAL A 168 2.50 -8.21 6.36
CA VAL A 168 2.12 -9.13 7.43
C VAL A 168 0.62 -9.04 7.70
N GLU A 169 -0.06 -10.19 7.64
CA GLU A 169 -1.50 -10.31 7.95
C GLU A 169 -1.76 -10.24 9.46
N ASP A 170 -0.92 -10.91 10.26
CA ASP A 170 -1.02 -10.94 11.72
C ASP A 170 0.27 -10.39 12.35
N PRO A 171 0.30 -9.11 12.76
CA PRO A 171 1.47 -8.50 13.37
C PRO A 171 1.82 -9.11 14.73
N SER A 172 0.88 -9.76 15.43
CA SER A 172 1.13 -10.38 16.73
C SER A 172 1.83 -11.74 16.65
N ALA A 173 1.92 -12.32 15.45
CA ALA A 173 2.49 -13.65 15.26
C ALA A 173 4.01 -13.73 15.48
N ARG A 174 4.72 -12.59 15.50
CA ARG A 174 6.16 -12.51 15.74
C ARG A 174 6.46 -11.32 16.64
N ASP A 175 7.36 -11.47 17.60
CA ASP A 175 8.00 -10.32 18.24
C ASP A 175 9.11 -9.80 17.34
N VAL A 176 9.38 -8.49 17.39
CA VAL A 176 10.47 -7.83 16.65
C VAL A 176 11.31 -7.00 17.61
N GLY A 177 12.56 -6.75 17.26
CA GLY A 177 13.46 -5.91 18.05
C GLY A 177 13.09 -4.42 18.02
N PHE A 178 12.52 -3.97 16.91
CA PHE A 178 12.15 -2.58 16.67
C PHE A 178 10.81 -2.47 15.95
N GLU A 179 10.01 -1.49 16.33
CA GLU A 179 8.79 -1.12 15.64
C GLU A 179 8.85 0.37 15.29
N LEU A 180 8.60 0.72 14.04
CA LEU A 180 8.57 2.08 13.54
C LEU A 180 7.15 2.37 13.03
N GLU A 181 6.40 3.19 13.76
CA GLU A 181 5.03 3.57 13.43
C GLU A 181 4.97 5.02 12.93
N ALA A 182 4.32 5.24 11.78
CA ALA A 182 4.05 6.60 11.28
C ALA A 182 2.78 6.63 10.40
N PRO A 183 2.17 7.81 10.20
CA PRO A 183 1.09 7.98 9.21
C PRO A 183 1.60 7.75 7.79
N TYR A 184 0.72 7.32 6.87
CA TYR A 184 1.04 7.12 5.45
C TYR A 184 1.75 8.34 4.83
N GLU A 185 1.26 9.55 5.09
CA GLU A 185 1.88 10.79 4.57
C GLU A 185 3.34 10.95 5.02
N THR A 186 3.65 10.65 6.27
CA THR A 186 5.04 10.72 6.79
C THR A 186 5.95 9.67 6.16
N TRP A 187 5.41 8.49 5.82
CA TRP A 187 6.16 7.51 5.05
C TRP A 187 6.42 8.01 3.63
N THR A 188 5.44 8.65 2.99
CA THR A 188 5.63 9.28 1.67
C THR A 188 6.71 10.35 1.73
N ASP A 189 6.70 11.24 2.73
CA ASP A 189 7.73 12.27 2.93
C ASP A 189 9.14 11.64 3.03
N LEU A 190 9.26 10.51 3.73
CA LEU A 190 10.52 9.76 3.84
C LEU A 190 10.97 9.20 2.49
N LEU A 191 10.05 8.66 1.69
CA LEU A 191 10.35 8.19 0.32
C LEU A 191 10.67 9.34 -0.64
N GLU A 192 10.23 10.56 -0.35
CA GLU A 192 10.60 11.77 -1.10
C GLU A 192 11.93 12.39 -0.62
N GLY A 193 12.59 11.77 0.37
CA GLY A 193 13.92 12.12 0.84
C GLY A 193 13.98 12.84 2.20
N ALA A 194 12.94 12.76 3.02
CA ALA A 194 13.03 13.19 4.41
C ALA A 194 13.99 12.31 5.22
N ASP A 195 14.74 12.93 6.14
CA ASP A 195 15.72 12.23 6.97
C ASP A 195 15.02 11.43 8.08
N VAL A 196 15.16 10.10 8.03
CA VAL A 196 14.51 9.17 8.97
C VAL A 196 14.92 9.40 10.43
N ILE A 197 16.18 9.81 10.69
CA ILE A 197 16.65 10.09 12.04
C ILE A 197 16.00 11.37 12.55
N GLU A 198 15.93 12.41 11.70
CA GLU A 198 15.24 13.65 12.04
C GLU A 198 13.76 13.40 12.34
N SER A 199 13.04 12.62 11.52
CA SER A 199 11.63 12.31 11.74
C SER A 199 11.37 11.54 13.05
N VAL A 200 12.27 10.62 13.42
CA VAL A 200 12.20 9.93 14.71
C VAL A 200 12.50 10.88 15.87
N MET A 201 13.51 11.74 15.76
CA MET A 201 13.86 12.72 16.81
C MET A 201 12.76 13.78 17.00
N SER A 202 12.08 14.17 15.93
CA SER A 202 10.97 15.11 15.92
C SER A 202 9.64 14.50 16.40
N ASN A 203 9.61 13.19 16.69
CA ASN A 203 8.40 12.42 17.05
C ASN A 203 7.34 12.38 15.94
N GLU A 204 7.74 12.54 14.68
CA GLU A 204 6.86 12.34 13.52
C GLU A 204 6.70 10.84 13.23
N MET A 205 7.77 10.07 13.49
CA MET A 205 7.75 8.60 13.49
C MET A 205 8.02 8.08 14.91
N ALA A 206 7.14 7.22 15.40
CA ALA A 206 7.27 6.59 16.70
C ALA A 206 8.15 5.34 16.59
N LEU A 207 9.31 5.37 17.24
CA LEU A 207 10.21 4.21 17.34
C LEU A 207 10.03 3.53 18.70
N GLU A 208 9.58 2.27 18.68
CA GLU A 208 9.60 1.37 19.82
C GLU A 208 10.78 0.39 19.72
N GLY A 209 11.39 0.07 20.87
CA GLY A 209 12.58 -0.77 20.95
C GLY A 209 13.75 -0.06 21.62
N SER A 210 14.97 -0.55 21.39
CA SER A 210 16.16 0.02 22.02
C SER A 210 16.66 1.26 21.27
N VAL A 211 16.18 2.44 21.65
CA VAL A 211 16.64 3.73 21.09
C VAL A 211 18.17 3.87 21.14
N THR A 212 18.83 3.36 22.18
CA THR A 212 20.30 3.35 22.28
C THR A 212 20.96 2.55 21.15
N ARG A 213 20.35 1.45 20.69
CA ARG A 213 20.86 0.67 19.54
C ARG A 213 20.66 1.43 18.24
N VAL A 214 19.49 2.02 18.01
CA VAL A 214 19.26 2.82 16.80
C VAL A 214 20.22 4.00 16.72
N ILE A 215 20.49 4.70 17.83
CA ILE A 215 21.50 5.78 17.85
C ILE A 215 22.91 5.23 17.60
N HIS A 216 23.24 4.05 18.12
CA HIS A 216 24.55 3.44 17.90
C HIS A 216 24.80 3.11 16.42
N TYR A 217 23.75 2.70 15.72
CA TYR A 217 23.77 2.40 14.28
C TYR A 217 23.00 3.47 13.48
N GLY A 218 23.13 4.73 13.87
CA GLY A 218 22.40 5.84 13.23
C GLY A 218 22.71 5.95 11.75
N ASP A 219 23.96 5.69 11.35
CA ASP A 219 24.40 5.71 9.95
C ASP A 219 23.73 4.58 9.14
N ALA A 220 23.53 3.39 9.72
CA ALA A 220 22.79 2.30 9.07
C ALA A 220 21.31 2.64 8.88
N ALA A 221 20.69 3.25 9.89
CA ALA A 221 19.31 3.69 9.81
C ALA A 221 19.14 4.82 8.77
N ALA A 222 20.07 5.76 8.70
CA ALA A 222 20.09 6.78 7.64
C ALA A 222 20.21 6.14 6.25
N ALA A 223 21.15 5.20 6.06
CA ALA A 223 21.29 4.48 4.79
C ALA A 223 20.01 3.71 4.39
N MET A 224 19.29 3.12 5.36
CA MET A 224 17.99 2.49 5.08
C MET A 224 16.95 3.48 4.55
N GLY A 225 16.92 4.70 5.11
CA GLY A 225 16.06 5.79 4.66
C GLY A 225 16.45 6.28 3.26
N ASP A 226 17.75 6.48 3.02
CA ASP A 226 18.28 6.89 1.72
C ASP A 226 17.91 5.87 0.62
N VAL A 227 18.16 4.58 0.86
CA VAL A 227 17.77 3.50 -0.08
C VAL A 227 16.25 3.48 -0.31
N ALA A 228 15.45 3.78 0.72
CA ALA A 228 14.00 3.83 0.56
C ALA A 228 13.59 4.96 -0.39
N GLY A 229 14.20 6.14 -0.26
CA GLY A 229 13.97 7.27 -1.16
C GLY A 229 14.56 7.10 -2.56
N GLU A 230 15.59 6.28 -2.72
CA GLU A 230 16.15 5.91 -4.03
C GLU A 230 15.37 4.78 -4.73
N THR A 231 14.54 4.04 -3.99
CA THR A 231 13.72 2.97 -4.55
C THR A 231 12.54 3.58 -5.30
N ASP A 232 12.41 3.26 -6.59
CA ASP A 232 11.29 3.71 -7.42
C ASP A 232 9.95 3.37 -6.74
N ALA A 233 9.18 4.41 -6.41
CA ALA A 233 7.89 4.30 -5.76
C ALA A 233 6.85 5.10 -6.55
N ARG A 234 5.70 4.49 -6.81
CA ARG A 234 4.49 5.23 -7.16
C ARG A 234 3.52 5.21 -5.99
N TYR A 235 2.89 6.34 -5.70
CA TYR A 235 1.98 6.46 -4.57
C TYR A 235 0.55 6.10 -4.98
N LEU A 236 -0.10 5.30 -4.15
CA LEU A 236 -1.49 4.87 -4.38
C LEU A 236 -2.50 5.99 -4.09
N PHE A 237 -2.15 6.88 -3.16
CA PHE A 237 -2.95 7.99 -2.65
C PHE A 237 -2.22 9.32 -2.87
#